data_AF-A0A926B1B6-F1
#
_entry.id   AF-A0A926B1B6-F1
#
_cell.length_a   1.000
_cell.length_b   1.000
_cell.length_c   1.000
_cell.angle_alpha   90.00
_cell.angle_beta   90.00
_cell.angle_gamma   90.00
#
_symmetry.space_group_name_H-M   'P 1'
#
loop_
_entity.id
_entity.type
_entity.pdbx_description
1 polymer ?
#
loop_
_entity_poly.entity_id
_entity_poly.type
_entity_poly.pdbx_seq_one_letter_code
_entity_poly.pdbx_strand_id
1 'polypeptide(L)'
;NWEAATNAQLALSPAINMTLSHTYYDSSRTIVATVETEYLTPGEPDYSLVVLLTEDGIIGDQKDVRKTPSHIEDYEFDHVLRGSMNGAWGDSLSNVAEPIGKKIKKVIRFTIPEGVDWKLENFEIVAFVYRRKDDQTKEVLQVVKQAFRP
;
A
#
# COMPACT_ATOMS: atom_id res chain seq x y z
N ASN A 1 0.74 7.18 22.67
CA ASN A 1 2.02 6.46 22.65
C ASN A 1 1.92 5.45 21.50
N TRP A 2 2.66 5.67 20.41
CA TRP A 2 2.58 4.83 19.20
C TRP A 2 3.09 3.42 19.44
N GLU A 3 4.21 3.26 20.15
CA GLU A 3 4.82 1.96 20.41
C GLU A 3 3.85 1.01 21.11
N ALA A 4 3.18 1.48 22.16
CA ALA A 4 2.21 0.67 22.89
C ALA A 4 1.00 0.26 22.01
N ALA A 5 0.51 1.17 21.17
CA ALA A 5 -0.60 0.88 20.26
C ALA A 5 -0.21 -0.13 19.17
N THR A 6 1.00 0.02 18.60
CA THR A 6 1.56 -0.93 17.62
C THR A 6 1.74 -2.30 18.24
N ASN A 7 2.32 -2.39 19.44
CA ASN A 7 2.52 -3.67 20.13
C ASN A 7 1.20 -4.37 20.45
N ALA A 8 0.16 -3.60 20.81
CA ALA A 8 -1.19 -4.17 21.02
C ALA A 8 -1.75 -4.78 19.73
N GLN A 9 -1.57 -4.12 18.58
CA GLN A 9 -2.05 -4.64 17.29
C GLN A 9 -1.24 -5.87 16.82
N LEU A 10 0.09 -5.85 17.01
CA LEU A 10 0.96 -6.97 16.65
C LEU A 10 0.68 -8.26 17.44
N ALA A 11 0.06 -8.14 18.61
CA ALA A 11 -0.34 -9.29 19.43
C ALA A 11 -1.64 -9.96 18.94
N LEU A 12 -2.41 -9.30 18.06
CA LEU A 12 -3.65 -9.86 17.52
C LEU A 12 -3.35 -10.90 16.43
N SER A 13 -4.23 -11.90 16.32
CA SER A 13 -4.16 -12.85 15.21
C SER A 13 -4.70 -12.20 13.93
N PRO A 14 -4.00 -12.31 12.79
CA PRO A 14 -4.45 -11.71 11.55
C PRO A 14 -5.72 -12.39 11.02
N ALA A 15 -6.66 -11.60 10.51
CA ALA A 15 -7.86 -12.10 9.84
C ALA A 15 -7.60 -12.51 8.38
N ILE A 16 -6.54 -11.96 7.78
CA ILE A 16 -6.17 -12.16 6.37
C ILE A 16 -4.65 -12.38 6.28
N ASN A 17 -4.24 -13.35 5.47
CA ASN A 17 -2.88 -13.47 4.98
C ASN A 17 -2.79 -12.85 3.58
N MET A 18 -1.65 -12.25 3.24
CA MET A 18 -1.43 -11.60 1.95
C MET A 18 -0.05 -11.92 1.40
N THR A 19 0.05 -12.04 0.08
CA THR A 19 1.31 -12.00 -0.65
C THR A 19 1.21 -11.00 -1.79
N LEU A 20 2.34 -10.39 -2.12
CA LEU A 20 2.50 -9.44 -3.20
C LEU A 20 3.69 -9.89 -4.05
N SER A 21 3.55 -9.72 -5.35
CA SER A 21 4.61 -9.87 -6.35
C SER A 21 4.36 -8.86 -7.47
N HIS A 22 5.39 -8.50 -8.21
CA HIS A 22 5.24 -7.58 -9.34
C HIS A 22 6.16 -7.92 -10.51
N THR A 23 5.82 -7.37 -11.66
CA THR A 23 6.65 -7.38 -12.87
C THR A 23 6.58 -6.00 -13.51
N TYR A 24 7.71 -5.50 -13.99
CA TYR A 24 7.79 -4.26 -14.76
C TYR A 24 8.05 -4.55 -16.24
N TYR A 25 7.32 -3.86 -17.10
CA TYR A 25 7.48 -3.92 -18.55
C TYR A 25 7.98 -2.57 -19.04
N ASP A 26 9.29 -2.45 -19.27
CA ASP A 26 9.94 -1.19 -19.63
C ASP A 26 9.38 -0.59 -20.93
N SER A 27 9.19 -1.41 -21.96
CA SER A 27 8.64 -0.99 -23.25
C SER A 27 7.30 -0.26 -23.19
N SER A 28 6.48 -0.54 -22.17
CA SER A 28 5.17 0.07 -21.95
C SER A 28 5.10 0.85 -20.63
N ARG A 29 6.23 1.00 -19.93
CA ARG A 29 6.33 1.61 -18.60
C ARG A 29 5.23 1.14 -17.65
N THR A 30 4.93 -0.16 -17.71
CA THR A 30 3.78 -0.76 -17.01
C THR A 30 4.24 -1.66 -15.87
N ILE A 31 3.73 -1.38 -14.68
CA ILE A 31 3.84 -2.25 -13.51
C ILE A 31 2.63 -3.17 -13.47
N VAL A 32 2.85 -4.46 -13.29
CA VAL A 32 1.80 -5.45 -13.04
C VAL A 32 2.02 -6.02 -11.64
N ALA A 33 1.16 -5.63 -10.70
CA ALA A 33 1.16 -6.16 -9.34
C ALA A 33 0.16 -7.31 -9.23
N THR A 34 0.59 -8.40 -8.62
CA THR A 34 -0.24 -9.56 -8.30
C THR A 34 -0.33 -9.70 -6.79
N VAL A 35 -1.54 -9.53 -6.26
CA VAL A 35 -1.84 -9.70 -4.84
C VAL A 35 -2.69 -10.94 -4.67
N GLU A 36 -2.25 -11.83 -3.78
CA GLU A 36 -3.05 -12.98 -3.35
C GLU A 36 -3.41 -12.81 -1.87
N THR A 37 -4.68 -13.03 -1.54
CA THR A 37 -5.20 -12.93 -0.18
C THR A 37 -5.80 -14.25 0.24
N GLU A 38 -5.62 -14.65 1.50
CA GLU A 38 -6.25 -15.82 2.10
C GLU A 38 -6.99 -15.43 3.39
N TYR A 39 -8.27 -15.76 3.47
CA TYR A 39 -9.09 -15.51 4.66
C TYR A 39 -8.72 -16.51 5.77
N LEU A 40 -8.22 -16.02 6.90
CA LEU A 40 -7.86 -16.84 8.07
C LEU A 40 -9.02 -16.97 9.06
N THR A 41 -9.99 -16.04 8.98
CA THR A 41 -11.29 -16.06 9.64
C THR A 41 -12.39 -15.84 8.58
N PRO A 42 -13.68 -16.06 8.89
CA PRO A 42 -14.76 -15.76 7.95
C PRO A 42 -14.68 -14.31 7.47
N GLY A 43 -14.75 -14.12 6.16
CA GLY A 43 -14.64 -12.84 5.48
C GLY A 43 -15.97 -12.13 5.32
N GLU A 44 -15.95 -10.81 5.36
CA GLU A 44 -17.11 -9.94 5.15
C GLU A 44 -17.09 -9.31 3.74
N PRO A 45 -18.26 -8.94 3.19
CA PRO A 45 -18.38 -8.38 1.84
C PRO A 45 -17.89 -6.93 1.72
N ASP A 46 -17.36 -6.34 2.81
CA ASP A 46 -16.92 -4.95 2.85
C ASP A 46 -15.40 -4.78 2.72
N TYR A 47 -14.66 -5.84 2.41
CA TYR A 47 -13.20 -5.76 2.30
C TYR A 47 -12.76 -5.23 0.95
N SER A 48 -11.88 -4.23 0.96
CA SER A 48 -11.28 -3.64 -0.25
C SER A 48 -9.77 -3.70 -0.20
N LEU A 49 -9.17 -4.00 -1.35
CA LEU A 49 -7.73 -4.04 -1.57
C LEU A 49 -7.27 -2.74 -2.23
N VAL A 50 -6.34 -2.04 -1.60
CA VAL A 50 -5.67 -0.86 -2.16
C VAL A 50 -4.22 -1.23 -2.45
N VAL A 51 -3.71 -0.79 -3.60
CA VAL A 51 -2.30 -0.94 -3.97
C VAL A 51 -1.70 0.41 -4.34
N LEU A 52 -0.65 0.79 -3.64
CA LEU A 52 0.00 2.09 -3.72
C LEU A 52 1.47 1.96 -4.16
N LEU A 53 1.99 3.02 -4.77
CA LEU A 53 3.41 3.21 -5.07
C LEU A 53 3.96 4.30 -4.17
N THR A 54 5.01 3.98 -3.43
CA THR A 54 5.78 4.94 -2.63
C THR A 54 7.20 5.04 -3.14
N GLU A 55 7.86 6.16 -2.86
CA GLU A 55 9.27 6.39 -3.20
C GLU A 55 10.05 6.95 -2.03
N ASP A 56 11.25 6.42 -1.87
CA ASP A 56 12.22 6.84 -0.85
C ASP A 56 13.28 7.77 -1.43
N GLY A 57 13.98 8.52 -0.56
CA GLY A 57 15.13 9.32 -0.96
C GLY A 57 14.82 10.53 -1.86
N ILE A 58 13.62 11.10 -1.77
CA ILE A 58 13.29 12.35 -2.48
C ILE A 58 13.90 13.52 -1.70
N ILE A 59 14.80 14.28 -2.34
CA ILE A 59 15.41 15.46 -1.73
C ILE A 59 14.57 16.71 -2.02
N GLY A 60 14.22 17.47 -0.97
CA GLY A 60 13.54 18.75 -1.13
C GLY A 60 13.49 19.60 0.13
N ASP A 61 12.96 20.81 -0.01
CA ASP A 61 12.87 21.77 1.08
C ASP A 61 11.76 21.41 2.08
N GLN A 62 12.12 21.25 3.36
CA GLN A 62 11.20 21.03 4.46
C GLN A 62 11.25 22.19 5.45
N LYS A 63 10.10 22.83 5.67
CA LYS A 63 9.95 23.84 6.71
C LYS A 63 9.74 23.19 8.09
N ASP A 64 10.63 23.50 9.03
CA ASP A 64 10.52 23.18 10.45
C ASP A 64 10.70 24.46 11.28
N VAL A 65 9.58 25.01 11.76
CA VAL A 65 9.55 26.26 12.56
C VAL A 65 10.25 26.15 13.92
N ARG A 66 10.68 24.94 14.33
CA ARG A 66 11.46 24.71 15.55
C ARG A 66 12.97 24.88 15.33
N LYS A 67 13.43 25.00 14.08
CA LYS A 67 14.84 25.16 13.71
C LYS A 67 15.17 26.58 13.24
N THR A 68 16.45 26.94 13.30
CA THR A 68 17.02 28.19 12.77
C THR A 68 18.26 27.87 11.94
N PRO A 69 18.25 28.04 10.60
CA PRO A 69 17.12 28.47 9.77
C PRO A 69 15.94 27.48 9.83
N SER A 70 14.72 27.99 9.62
CA SER A 70 13.50 27.17 9.67
C SER A 70 13.27 26.33 8.42
N HIS A 71 14.13 26.45 7.42
CA HIS A 71 14.13 25.65 6.20
C HIS A 71 15.30 24.67 6.23
N ILE A 72 15.01 23.43 5.89
CA ILE A 72 15.99 22.37 5.66
C ILE A 72 15.91 22.08 4.16
N GLU A 73 16.77 22.75 3.37
CA GLU A 73 16.68 22.74 1.90
C GLU A 73 16.89 21.35 1.29
N ASP A 74 17.75 20.53 1.91
CA ASP A 74 18.08 19.17 1.47
C ASP A 74 17.51 18.11 2.44
N TYR A 75 16.22 18.20 2.76
CA TYR A 75 15.57 17.15 3.55
C TYR A 75 15.27 15.93 2.67
N GLU A 76 15.61 14.75 3.17
CA GLU A 76 15.32 13.47 2.53
C GLU A 76 13.95 12.96 2.98
N PHE A 77 13.01 12.88 2.05
CA PHE A 77 11.68 12.34 2.25
C PHE A 77 11.63 10.87 1.84
N ASP A 78 11.19 10.03 2.80
CA ASP A 78 10.94 8.61 2.58
C ASP A 78 9.46 8.28 2.53
N HIS A 79 9.14 7.19 1.85
CA HIS A 79 7.81 6.59 1.71
C HIS A 79 6.77 7.56 1.13
N VAL A 80 7.18 8.47 0.24
CA VAL A 80 6.31 9.46 -0.39
C VAL A 80 5.35 8.79 -1.36
N LEU A 81 4.05 8.97 -1.17
CA LEU A 81 3.02 8.42 -2.07
C LEU A 81 3.13 9.05 -3.47
N ARG A 82 3.53 8.25 -4.47
CA ARG A 82 3.59 8.67 -5.88
C ARG A 82 2.27 8.40 -6.62
N GLY A 83 1.53 7.35 -6.24
CA GLY A 83 0.25 7.05 -6.86
C GLY A 83 -0.47 5.83 -6.30
N SER A 84 -1.75 5.71 -6.65
CA SER A 84 -2.53 4.49 -6.43
C SER A 84 -2.69 3.72 -7.74
N MET A 85 -2.39 2.42 -7.71
CA MET A 85 -2.51 1.55 -8.88
C MET A 85 -3.97 1.18 -9.21
N ASN A 86 -4.88 1.25 -8.23
CA ASN A 86 -6.29 0.89 -8.40
C ASN A 86 -7.25 1.92 -7.79
N GLY A 87 -6.84 3.20 -7.74
CA GLY A 87 -7.65 4.32 -7.25
C GLY A 87 -7.65 4.49 -5.73
N ALA A 88 -8.19 5.61 -5.25
CA ALA A 88 -8.11 6.01 -3.84
C ALA A 88 -8.78 5.01 -2.87
N TRP A 89 -9.77 4.26 -3.36
CA TRP A 89 -10.57 3.32 -2.56
C TRP A 89 -10.31 1.85 -2.90
N GLY A 90 -9.42 1.61 -3.87
CA GLY A 90 -9.09 0.28 -4.34
C GLY A 90 -10.27 -0.52 -4.90
N ASP A 91 -10.06 -1.84 -4.96
CA ASP A 91 -11.00 -2.81 -5.51
C ASP A 91 -11.64 -3.66 -4.41
N SER A 92 -12.94 -3.92 -4.52
CA SER A 92 -13.61 -4.90 -3.66
C SER A 92 -12.97 -6.30 -3.82
N LEU A 93 -12.67 -6.96 -2.71
CA LEU A 93 -12.20 -8.34 -2.71
C LEU A 93 -13.33 -9.31 -3.08
N SER A 94 -14.46 -9.20 -2.38
CA SER A 94 -15.68 -9.96 -2.62
C SER A 94 -16.91 -9.13 -2.28
N ASN A 95 -18.03 -9.42 -2.94
CA ASN A 95 -19.33 -8.79 -2.65
C ASN A 95 -20.23 -9.69 -1.78
N VAL A 96 -19.71 -10.83 -1.32
CA VAL A 96 -20.37 -11.78 -0.42
C VAL A 96 -19.45 -12.12 0.75
N ALA A 97 -20.01 -12.70 1.81
CA ALA A 97 -19.21 -13.29 2.86
C ALA A 97 -18.45 -14.51 2.33
N GLU A 98 -17.18 -14.65 2.71
CA GLU A 98 -16.30 -15.72 2.23
C GLU A 98 -15.91 -16.65 3.39
N PRO A 99 -15.79 -17.98 3.15
CA PRO A 99 -15.39 -18.91 4.19
C PRO A 99 -13.88 -18.81 4.50
N ILE A 100 -13.49 -19.34 5.67
CA ILE A 100 -12.09 -19.54 6.05
C ILE A 100 -11.37 -20.38 4.96
N GLY A 101 -10.13 -20.02 4.65
CA GLY A 101 -9.28 -20.67 3.65
C GLY A 101 -9.57 -20.25 2.21
N LYS A 102 -10.59 -19.40 1.97
CA LYS A 102 -10.82 -18.83 0.65
C LYS A 102 -9.60 -18.01 0.21
N LYS A 103 -9.17 -18.21 -1.04
CA LYS A 103 -8.13 -17.42 -1.70
C LYS A 103 -8.72 -16.53 -2.79
N ILE A 104 -8.26 -15.29 -2.86
CA ILE A 104 -8.62 -14.33 -3.91
C ILE A 104 -7.32 -13.78 -4.50
N LYS A 105 -7.28 -13.69 -5.84
CA LYS A 105 -6.15 -13.15 -6.59
C LYS A 105 -6.61 -11.91 -7.35
N LYS A 106 -5.87 -10.81 -7.22
CA LYS A 106 -6.08 -9.57 -7.99
C LYS A 106 -4.81 -9.25 -8.77
N VAL A 107 -4.98 -8.94 -10.05
CA VAL A 107 -3.90 -8.48 -10.94
C VAL A 107 -4.21 -7.04 -11.31
N ILE A 108 -3.34 -6.13 -10.89
CA ILE A 108 -3.53 -4.68 -11.04
C ILE A 108 -2.41 -4.15 -11.93
N ARG A 109 -2.79 -3.31 -12.89
CA ARG A 109 -1.88 -2.73 -13.88
C ARG A 109 -1.81 -1.23 -13.68
N PHE A 110 -0.61 -0.67 -13.67
CA PHE A 110 -0.38 0.77 -13.59
C PHE A 110 0.65 1.16 -14.63
N THR A 111 0.36 2.19 -15.42
CA THR A 111 1.31 2.77 -16.37
C THR A 111 1.86 4.04 -15.77
N ILE A 112 3.19 4.14 -15.69
CA ILE A 112 3.85 5.31 -15.13
C ILE A 112 3.62 6.50 -16.07
N PRO A 113 3.13 7.66 -15.58
CA PRO A 113 2.90 8.83 -16.43
C PRO A 113 4.18 9.31 -17.12
N GLU A 114 4.07 9.89 -18.31
CA GLU A 114 5.20 10.53 -19.00
C GLU A 114 5.61 11.84 -18.32
N GLY A 115 6.89 12.21 -18.45
CA GLY A 115 7.42 13.48 -17.95
C GLY A 115 7.59 13.58 -16.43
N VAL A 116 7.51 12.47 -15.71
CA VAL A 116 7.73 12.42 -14.26
C VAL A 116 9.18 12.12 -13.90
N ASP A 117 9.62 12.58 -12.73
CA ASP A 117 10.99 12.48 -12.19
C ASP A 117 11.20 11.26 -11.29
N TRP A 118 10.38 10.22 -11.46
CA TRP A 118 10.30 9.07 -10.55
C TRP A 118 11.56 8.20 -10.66
N LYS A 119 12.23 7.92 -9.54
CA LYS A 119 13.38 7.00 -9.50
C LYS A 119 12.90 5.61 -9.12
N LEU A 120 12.69 4.76 -10.11
CA LEU A 120 12.07 3.44 -9.92
C LEU A 120 12.87 2.54 -8.97
N GLU A 121 14.19 2.68 -8.93
CA GLU A 121 15.07 1.98 -7.99
C GLU A 121 14.73 2.25 -6.51
N ASN A 122 14.07 3.37 -6.22
CA ASN A 122 13.65 3.78 -4.88
C ASN A 122 12.17 3.47 -4.59
N PHE A 123 11.49 2.77 -5.50
CA PHE A 123 10.06 2.51 -5.32
C PHE A 123 9.81 1.35 -4.36
N GLU A 124 8.67 1.43 -3.68
CA GLU A 124 8.06 0.30 -2.99
C GLU A 124 6.58 0.20 -3.40
N ILE A 125 6.09 -1.03 -3.46
CA ILE A 125 4.66 -1.32 -3.65
C ILE A 125 4.10 -1.70 -2.28
N VAL A 126 3.09 -0.95 -1.84
CA VAL A 126 2.35 -1.21 -0.60
C VAL A 126 0.95 -1.67 -0.96
N ALA A 127 0.58 -2.88 -0.55
CA ALA A 127 -0.77 -3.40 -0.72
C ALA A 127 -1.41 -3.67 0.64
N PHE A 128 -2.63 -3.21 0.85
CA PHE A 128 -3.36 -3.45 2.09
C PHE A 128 -4.83 -3.74 1.86
N VAL A 129 -5.39 -4.54 2.75
CA VAL A 129 -6.83 -4.80 2.81
C VAL A 129 -7.43 -4.07 3.99
N TYR A 130 -8.53 -3.37 3.77
CA TYR A 130 -9.24 -2.65 4.82
C TYR A 130 -10.75 -2.82 4.70
N ARG A 131 -11.48 -2.52 5.77
CA ARG A 131 -12.95 -2.49 5.79
C ARG A 131 -13.47 -1.18 5.20
N ARG A 132 -14.22 -1.25 4.10
CA ARG A 132 -14.68 -0.08 3.35
C ARG A 132 -16.03 0.50 3.81
N LYS A 133 -16.74 -0.16 4.71
CA LYS A 133 -18.08 0.29 5.12
C LYS A 133 -18.01 1.56 5.98
N ASP A 134 -18.80 2.57 5.62
CA ASP A 134 -18.75 3.90 6.27
C ASP A 134 -19.20 3.92 7.74
N ASP A 135 -20.01 2.95 8.16
CA ASP A 135 -20.48 2.80 9.53
C ASP A 135 -19.58 1.90 10.40
N GLN A 136 -18.43 1.48 9.87
CA GLN A 136 -17.48 0.62 10.57
C GLN A 136 -16.12 1.30 10.80
N THR A 137 -15.24 0.60 11.49
CA THR A 137 -13.94 1.08 12.00
C THR A 137 -12.95 1.54 10.92
N LYS A 138 -13.23 1.29 9.63
CA LYS A 138 -12.31 1.49 8.50
C LYS A 138 -10.94 0.85 8.71
N GLU A 139 -10.92 -0.22 9.51
CA GLU A 139 -9.72 -0.90 9.96
C GLU A 139 -8.95 -1.50 8.79
N VAL A 140 -7.64 -1.31 8.80
CA VAL A 140 -6.70 -2.03 7.94
C VAL A 140 -6.42 -3.39 8.56
N LEU A 141 -6.80 -4.46 7.86
CA LEU A 141 -6.77 -5.83 8.35
C LEU A 141 -5.42 -6.50 8.14
N GLN A 142 -4.74 -6.16 7.05
CA GLN A 142 -3.44 -6.69 6.69
C GLN A 142 -2.73 -5.78 5.69
N VAL A 143 -1.41 -5.73 5.76
CA VAL A 143 -0.54 -4.97 4.84
C VAL A 143 0.63 -5.85 4.42
N VAL A 144 0.99 -5.78 3.14
CA VAL A 144 2.27 -6.27 2.63
C VAL A 144 2.97 -5.16 1.88
N LYS A 145 4.30 -5.11 2.02
CA LYS A 145 5.17 -4.18 1.32
C LYS A 145 6.24 -4.96 0.58
N GLN A 146 6.54 -4.52 -0.63
CA GLN A 146 7.59 -5.10 -1.44
C GLN A 146 8.43 -4.00 -2.10
N ALA A 147 9.75 -4.10 -1.97
CA ALA A 147 10.67 -3.24 -2.70
C ALA A 147 10.49 -3.47 -4.22
N PHE A 148 10.33 -2.38 -4.95
CA PHE A 148 10.21 -2.43 -6.40
C PHE A 148 11.57 -2.80 -7.01
N ARG A 149 11.50 -3.61 -8.05
CA ARG A 149 12.63 -4.09 -8.83
C ARG A 149 12.19 -3.95 -10.30
N PRO A 150 12.70 -2.95 -11.04
CA PRO A 150 12.42 -2.79 -12.46
C PRO A 150 12.97 -3.95 -13.30
#